data_AF-A0A662I627-F1
#
_entry.id   AF-A0A662I627-F1
#
_cell.length_a   1.000
_cell.length_b   1.000
_cell.length_c   1.000
_cell.angle_alpha   90.00
_cell.angle_beta   90.00
_cell.angle_gamma   90.00
#
_symmetry.space_group_name_H-M   'P 1'
#
loop_
_entity.id
_entity.type
_entity.pdbx_description
1 polymer ?
#
loop_
_entity_poly.entity_id
_entity_poly.type
_entity_poly.pdbx_seq_one_letter_code
_entity_poly.pdbx_strand_id
1 'polypeptide(L)'
;MVQVEVNEFILFSKERLLELAKEYFVSRKGWSIVPTTEAEKVFDEDTVKNVDLILRDGNNIIFVLVPRIVKGEISKSTILAYLAKASKYASLADKVYLLLPKGIYSPRYIDGRLLKECGVGVLIYSHGKIEEAFPSFSSKKVQTISEIRELKTKIKELEDKLMVLIDEVSLIKSHLDKLDTIVQEIENKVSKVSAGSSAAFSGELERILSRLKVLEKEIEYIKGRTALSTVRVSEVSLSKSVSRESDEELPDYLVDNPWLNVLSKRGR
;
A
#
# COMPACT_ATOMS: atom_id res chain seq x y z
N MET A 1 -81.60 18.35 -1.27
CA MET A 1 -80.18 17.93 -1.25
C MET A 1 -80.14 16.48 -0.86
N VAL A 2 -79.64 15.60 -1.72
CA VAL A 2 -78.61 14.57 -1.45
C VAL A 2 -78.40 13.88 -2.81
N GLN A 3 -77.42 14.36 -3.58
CA GLN A 3 -76.87 13.56 -4.67
C GLN A 3 -76.10 12.42 -4.01
N VAL A 4 -76.60 11.19 -4.17
CA VAL A 4 -75.85 9.99 -3.82
C VAL A 4 -74.92 9.73 -5.00
N GLU A 5 -73.65 10.11 -4.87
CA GLU A 5 -72.59 9.69 -5.79
C GLU A 5 -72.40 8.17 -5.63
N VAL A 6 -73.15 7.39 -6.41
CA VAL A 6 -72.99 5.94 -6.49
C VAL A 6 -71.78 5.66 -7.37
N ASN A 7 -70.60 5.53 -6.75
CA ASN A 7 -69.46 4.68 -7.14
C ASN A 7 -69.40 4.23 -8.63
N GLU A 8 -69.25 5.16 -9.56
CA GLU A 8 -69.01 4.82 -10.96
C GLU A 8 -67.51 4.59 -11.19
N PHE A 9 -67.10 3.33 -11.20
CA PHE A 9 -65.86 2.94 -11.87
C PHE A 9 -66.04 3.16 -13.38
N ILE A 10 -65.65 4.35 -13.84
CA ILE A 10 -65.53 4.63 -15.27
C ILE A 10 -64.23 3.96 -15.74
N LEU A 11 -64.37 2.79 -16.33
CA LEU A 11 -63.27 2.13 -17.02
C LEU A 11 -63.23 2.70 -18.44
N PHE A 12 -62.12 3.35 -18.78
CA PHE A 12 -61.85 3.80 -20.14
C PHE A 12 -61.17 2.67 -20.93
N SER A 13 -61.31 2.69 -22.26
CA SER A 13 -60.50 1.84 -23.12
C SER A 13 -59.01 2.17 -22.93
N LYS A 14 -58.13 1.18 -23.13
CA LYS A 14 -56.69 1.37 -23.01
C LYS A 14 -56.18 2.52 -23.89
N GLU A 15 -56.71 2.63 -25.11
CA GLU A 15 -56.39 3.70 -26.06
C GLU A 15 -56.72 5.08 -25.50
N ARG A 16 -57.93 5.23 -24.93
CA ARG A 16 -58.36 6.49 -24.34
C ARG A 16 -57.52 6.87 -23.11
N LEU A 17 -57.12 5.89 -22.30
CA LEU A 17 -56.22 6.13 -21.17
C LEU A 17 -54.82 6.58 -21.61
N LEU A 18 -54.32 6.02 -22.72
CA LEU A 18 -53.03 6.43 -23.27
C LEU A 18 -53.08 7.86 -23.82
N GLU A 19 -54.17 8.25 -24.47
CA GLU A 19 -54.36 9.65 -24.90
C GLU A 19 -54.36 10.61 -23.72
N LEU A 20 -55.15 10.31 -22.69
CA LEU A 20 -55.21 11.12 -21.46
C LEU A 20 -53.86 11.19 -20.75
N ALA A 21 -53.13 10.07 -20.72
CA ALA A 21 -51.79 10.01 -20.14
C ALA A 21 -50.82 10.89 -20.93
N LYS A 22 -50.80 10.78 -22.26
CA LYS A 22 -49.97 11.62 -23.12
C LYS A 22 -50.27 13.10 -22.91
N GLU A 23 -51.54 13.49 -22.89
CA GLU A 23 -51.95 14.87 -22.63
C GLU A 23 -51.51 15.33 -21.23
N TYR A 24 -51.69 14.52 -20.20
CA TYR A 24 -51.27 14.85 -18.83
C TYR A 24 -49.76 15.10 -18.75
N PHE A 25 -48.94 14.20 -19.32
CA PHE A 25 -47.49 14.32 -19.21
C PHE A 25 -46.91 15.45 -20.08
N VAL A 26 -47.43 15.64 -21.28
CA VAL A 26 -46.99 16.72 -22.17
C VAL A 26 -47.45 18.08 -21.62
N SER A 27 -48.73 18.22 -21.29
CA SER A 27 -49.32 19.51 -20.91
C SER A 27 -49.02 19.94 -19.48
N ARG A 28 -48.94 19.01 -18.51
CA ARG A 28 -48.70 19.38 -17.10
C ARG A 28 -47.27 19.17 -16.63
N LYS A 29 -46.56 18.16 -17.14
CA LYS A 29 -45.21 17.80 -16.68
C LYS A 29 -44.12 18.18 -17.68
N GLY A 30 -44.46 18.52 -18.92
CA GLY A 30 -43.51 18.90 -19.97
C GLY A 30 -42.63 17.74 -20.47
N TRP A 31 -43.06 16.50 -20.29
CA TRP A 31 -42.26 15.32 -20.66
C TRP A 31 -42.41 15.01 -22.15
N SER A 32 -41.30 14.59 -22.77
CA SER A 32 -41.27 14.18 -24.18
C SER A 32 -41.64 12.69 -24.32
N ILE A 33 -42.46 12.37 -25.32
CA ILE A 33 -42.82 10.98 -25.61
C ILE A 33 -41.71 10.38 -26.47
N VAL A 34 -41.16 9.24 -26.04
CA VAL A 34 -40.15 8.52 -26.81
C VAL A 34 -40.90 7.60 -27.80
N PRO A 35 -40.71 7.78 -29.12
CA PRO A 35 -41.34 6.91 -30.10
C PRO A 35 -40.79 5.49 -29.98
N THR A 36 -41.63 4.49 -30.29
CA THR A 36 -41.30 3.06 -30.17
C THR A 36 -40.02 2.68 -30.92
N THR A 37 -39.75 3.32 -32.06
CA THR A 37 -38.55 3.12 -32.89
C THR A 37 -37.24 3.57 -32.23
N GLU A 38 -37.29 4.57 -31.35
CA GLU A 38 -36.14 4.99 -30.55
C GLU A 38 -36.00 4.13 -29.30
N ALA A 39 -37.10 3.66 -28.74
CA ALA A 39 -37.09 2.76 -27.59
C ALA A 39 -36.48 1.39 -27.92
N GLU A 40 -36.74 0.84 -29.12
CA GLU A 40 -36.18 -0.44 -29.59
C GLU A 40 -34.65 -0.43 -29.76
N LYS A 41 -34.04 0.76 -29.88
CA LYS A 41 -32.57 0.89 -29.93
C LYS A 41 -31.92 0.87 -28.54
N VAL A 42 -32.69 1.18 -27.50
CA VAL A 42 -32.19 1.37 -26.13
C VAL A 42 -32.60 0.21 -25.22
N PHE A 43 -33.72 -0.43 -25.50
CA PHE A 43 -34.29 -1.50 -24.68
C PHE A 43 -34.61 -2.73 -25.51
N ASP A 44 -34.57 -3.90 -24.86
CA ASP A 44 -34.94 -5.17 -25.49
C ASP A 44 -36.37 -5.13 -26.05
N GLU A 45 -36.60 -5.84 -27.15
CA GLU A 45 -37.93 -5.93 -27.79
C GLU A 45 -39.04 -6.32 -26.81
N ASP A 46 -38.74 -7.20 -25.85
CA ASP A 46 -39.69 -7.63 -24.82
C ASP A 46 -40.08 -6.51 -23.87
N THR A 47 -39.17 -5.58 -23.58
CA THR A 47 -39.47 -4.42 -22.73
C THR A 47 -40.36 -3.45 -23.47
N VAL A 48 -40.05 -3.16 -24.74
CA VAL A 48 -40.83 -2.24 -25.56
C VAL A 48 -42.26 -2.75 -25.80
N LYS A 49 -42.44 -4.07 -26.00
CA LYS A 49 -43.77 -4.68 -26.17
C LYS A 49 -44.61 -4.69 -24.89
N ASN A 50 -43.97 -4.74 -23.72
CA ASN A 50 -44.65 -4.90 -22.44
C ASN A 50 -44.93 -3.59 -21.69
N VAL A 51 -44.24 -2.51 -22.05
CA VAL A 51 -44.44 -1.17 -21.50
C VAL A 51 -45.40 -0.40 -22.41
N ASP A 52 -46.39 0.26 -21.82
CA ASP A 52 -47.46 0.89 -22.59
C ASP A 52 -47.12 2.30 -23.07
N LEU A 53 -46.27 3.02 -22.33
CA LEU A 53 -45.79 4.34 -22.71
C LEU A 53 -44.40 4.59 -22.13
N ILE A 54 -43.50 5.10 -22.98
CA ILE A 54 -42.13 5.49 -22.60
C ILE A 54 -42.01 7.00 -22.77
N LEU A 55 -41.57 7.66 -21.71
CA LEU A 55 -41.43 9.10 -21.64
C LEU A 55 -40.01 9.45 -21.22
N ARG A 56 -39.58 10.65 -21.60
CA ARG A 56 -38.27 11.20 -21.24
C ARG A 56 -38.42 12.60 -20.64
N ASP A 57 -37.84 12.75 -19.45
CA ASP A 57 -37.77 13.98 -18.66
C ASP A 57 -36.30 14.39 -18.53
N GLY A 58 -35.79 15.14 -19.50
CA GLY A 58 -34.36 15.41 -19.65
C GLY A 58 -33.58 14.11 -19.92
N ASN A 59 -32.74 13.70 -18.97
CA ASN A 59 -32.01 12.43 -19.02
C ASN A 59 -32.74 11.27 -18.34
N ASN A 60 -33.85 11.54 -17.65
CA ASN A 60 -34.58 10.49 -16.93
C ASN A 60 -35.54 9.77 -17.88
N ILE A 61 -35.52 8.45 -17.81
CA ILE A 61 -36.46 7.60 -18.54
C ILE A 61 -37.59 7.19 -17.61
N ILE A 62 -38.82 7.37 -18.08
CA ILE A 62 -40.03 7.07 -17.34
C ILE A 62 -40.84 6.04 -18.10
N PHE A 63 -41.24 4.97 -17.43
CA PHE A 63 -42.17 3.98 -17.98
C PHE A 63 -43.53 4.09 -17.31
N VAL A 64 -44.59 3.95 -18.11
CA VAL A 64 -45.96 3.92 -17.63
C VAL A 64 -46.61 2.62 -18.08
N LEU A 65 -47.19 1.91 -17.12
CA LEU A 65 -47.94 0.68 -17.35
C LEU A 65 -49.42 0.94 -17.08
N VAL A 66 -50.26 0.52 -18.02
CA VAL A 66 -51.71 0.61 -17.99
C VAL A 66 -52.27 -0.82 -17.85
N PRO A 67 -52.56 -1.28 -16.63
CA PRO A 67 -53.13 -2.60 -16.41
C PRO A 67 -54.48 -2.72 -17.10
N ARG A 68 -54.72 -3.88 -17.71
CA ARG A 68 -56.04 -4.23 -18.24
C ARG A 68 -56.91 -4.68 -17.08
N ILE A 69 -57.89 -3.86 -16.73
CA ILE A 69 -58.80 -4.10 -15.61
C ILE A 69 -60.21 -4.26 -16.15
N VAL A 70 -60.79 -5.44 -15.92
CA VAL A 70 -62.18 -5.77 -16.29
C VAL A 70 -63.06 -5.68 -15.05
N LYS A 71 -64.31 -5.22 -15.19
CA LYS A 71 -65.26 -5.16 -14.06
C LYS A 71 -65.47 -6.56 -13.50
N GLY A 72 -65.37 -6.72 -12.17
CA GLY A 72 -65.63 -7.98 -11.46
C GLY A 72 -64.39 -8.84 -11.18
N GLU A 73 -63.25 -8.63 -11.86
CA GLU A 73 -62.02 -9.42 -11.69
C GLU A 73 -60.94 -8.71 -10.84
N ILE A 74 -61.32 -7.63 -10.15
CA ILE A 74 -60.39 -6.82 -9.37
C ILE A 74 -60.09 -7.52 -8.05
N SER A 75 -59.07 -8.38 -8.08
CA SER A 75 -58.52 -9.03 -6.90
C SER A 75 -57.20 -8.38 -6.47
N LYS A 76 -56.85 -8.52 -5.19
CA LYS A 76 -55.56 -8.05 -4.66
C LYS A 76 -54.38 -8.74 -5.36
N SER A 77 -54.51 -10.03 -5.68
CA SER A 77 -53.46 -10.78 -6.38
C SER A 77 -53.24 -10.27 -7.81
N THR A 78 -54.30 -9.90 -8.54
CA THR A 78 -54.18 -9.30 -9.88
C THR A 78 -53.35 -8.01 -9.83
N ILE A 79 -53.61 -7.14 -8.86
CA ILE A 79 -52.90 -5.87 -8.71
C ILE A 79 -51.45 -6.09 -8.28
N LEU A 80 -51.21 -7.02 -7.36
CA LEU A 80 -49.85 -7.40 -6.96
C LEU A 80 -49.04 -8.00 -8.13
N ALA A 81 -49.68 -8.75 -9.03
CA ALA A 81 -49.02 -9.25 -10.24
C ALA A 81 -48.59 -8.10 -11.17
N TYR A 82 -49.44 -7.09 -11.36
CA TYR A 82 -49.08 -5.88 -12.10
C TYR A 82 -47.98 -5.07 -11.41
N LEU A 83 -48.01 -4.98 -10.08
CA LEU A 83 -46.95 -4.35 -9.30
C LEU A 83 -45.61 -5.09 -9.46
N ALA A 84 -45.62 -6.42 -9.39
CA ALA A 84 -44.44 -7.24 -9.61
C ALA A 84 -43.90 -7.08 -11.04
N LYS A 85 -44.79 -7.00 -12.04
CA LYS A 85 -44.40 -6.69 -13.42
C LYS A 85 -43.76 -5.31 -13.51
N ALA A 86 -44.35 -4.28 -12.91
CA ALA A 86 -43.81 -2.93 -12.89
C ALA A 86 -42.45 -2.83 -12.17
N SER A 87 -42.27 -3.58 -11.07
CA SER A 87 -41.02 -3.63 -10.30
C SER A 87 -39.83 -4.12 -11.13
N LYS A 88 -40.03 -5.07 -12.05
CA LYS A 88 -38.97 -5.50 -12.99
C LYS A 88 -38.38 -4.32 -13.78
N TYR A 89 -39.23 -3.37 -14.15
CA TYR A 89 -38.82 -2.22 -14.92
C TYR A 89 -38.25 -1.08 -14.07
N ALA A 90 -38.41 -1.11 -12.74
CA ALA A 90 -37.83 -0.12 -11.85
C ALA A 90 -36.29 -0.16 -11.85
N SER A 91 -35.69 -1.29 -12.26
CA SER A 91 -34.25 -1.42 -12.49
C SER A 91 -33.79 -0.78 -13.81
N LEU A 92 -34.68 -0.72 -14.81
CA LEU A 92 -34.36 -0.26 -16.16
C LEU A 92 -34.62 1.24 -16.33
N ALA A 93 -35.78 1.71 -15.87
CA ALA A 93 -36.19 3.10 -15.92
C ALA A 93 -35.90 3.84 -14.61
N ASP A 94 -35.78 5.16 -14.68
CA ASP A 94 -35.54 6.00 -13.50
C ASP A 94 -36.82 6.23 -12.71
N LYS A 95 -37.97 6.22 -13.39
CA LYS A 95 -39.30 6.25 -12.77
C LYS A 95 -40.22 5.24 -13.45
N VAL A 96 -41.03 4.55 -12.68
CA VAL A 96 -42.06 3.63 -13.19
C VAL A 96 -43.39 3.99 -12.56
N TYR A 97 -44.41 4.19 -13.39
CA TYR A 97 -45.75 4.51 -12.96
C TYR A 97 -46.76 3.45 -13.38
N LEU A 98 -47.68 3.13 -12.49
CA LEU A 98 -48.85 2.32 -12.76
C LEU A 98 -50.09 3.22 -12.82
N LEU A 99 -50.84 3.18 -13.92
CA LEU A 99 -52.04 3.99 -14.10
C LEU A 99 -53.29 3.20 -13.69
N LEU A 100 -53.92 3.59 -12.59
CA LEU A 100 -55.04 2.88 -11.99
C LEU A 100 -56.30 3.74 -11.88
N PRO A 101 -57.51 3.16 -11.93
CA PRO A 101 -58.72 3.89 -11.57
C PRO A 101 -58.71 4.24 -10.08
N LYS A 102 -59.22 5.43 -9.74
CA LYS A 102 -59.23 5.96 -8.37
C LYS A 102 -59.80 4.99 -7.33
N GLY A 103 -60.85 4.23 -7.66
CA GLY A 103 -61.44 3.27 -6.72
C GLY A 103 -60.58 2.05 -6.38
N ILE A 104 -59.51 1.78 -7.15
CA ILE A 104 -58.56 0.68 -6.88
C ILE A 104 -57.42 1.14 -5.99
N TYR A 105 -57.10 2.44 -6.01
CA TYR A 105 -56.12 3.04 -5.10
C TYR A 105 -56.72 3.20 -3.70
N SER A 106 -56.92 2.07 -3.03
CA SER A 106 -57.33 2.01 -1.63
C SER A 106 -56.43 1.02 -0.87
N PRO A 107 -56.26 1.19 0.46
CA PRO A 107 -55.46 0.30 1.29
C PRO A 107 -55.87 -1.18 1.22
N ARG A 108 -57.11 -1.45 0.77
CA ARG A 108 -57.63 -2.81 0.55
C ARG A 108 -56.83 -3.56 -0.51
N TYR A 109 -56.37 -2.86 -1.54
CA TYR A 109 -55.69 -3.46 -2.68
C TYR A 109 -54.21 -3.11 -2.77
N ILE A 110 -53.82 -1.91 -2.33
CA ILE A 110 -52.46 -1.38 -2.50
C ILE A 110 -51.93 -0.88 -1.16
N ASP A 111 -50.76 -1.38 -0.78
CA ASP A 111 -50.01 -0.90 0.37
C ASP A 111 -48.92 0.07 -0.09
N GLY A 112 -48.93 1.29 0.47
CA GLY A 112 -47.92 2.31 0.16
C GLY A 112 -46.49 1.89 0.53
N ARG A 113 -46.32 0.98 1.50
CA ARG A 113 -44.99 0.42 1.83
C ARG A 113 -44.46 -0.44 0.69
N LEU A 114 -45.30 -1.32 0.15
CA LEU A 114 -44.95 -2.18 -0.99
C LEU A 114 -44.63 -1.35 -2.24
N LEU A 115 -45.37 -0.27 -2.50
CA LEU A 115 -45.06 0.66 -3.59
C LEU A 115 -43.67 1.29 -3.44
N LYS A 116 -43.33 1.73 -2.22
CA LYS A 116 -42.03 2.33 -1.91
C LYS A 116 -40.89 1.35 -2.07
N GLU A 117 -41.06 0.12 -1.59
CA GLU A 117 -40.07 -0.96 -1.73
C GLU A 117 -39.87 -1.37 -3.19
N CYS A 118 -40.95 -1.45 -3.96
CA CYS A 118 -40.88 -1.76 -5.39
C CYS A 118 -40.41 -0.57 -6.26
N GLY A 119 -40.35 0.64 -5.70
CA GLY A 119 -40.00 1.86 -6.44
C GLY A 119 -41.07 2.34 -7.43
N VAL A 120 -42.27 1.78 -7.39
CA VAL A 120 -43.33 2.04 -8.37
C VAL A 120 -44.25 3.16 -7.90
N GLY A 121 -44.41 4.18 -8.73
CA GLY A 121 -45.38 5.25 -8.54
C GLY A 121 -46.77 4.85 -9.02
N VAL A 122 -47.80 5.51 -8.50
CA VAL A 122 -49.19 5.27 -8.89
C VAL A 122 -49.82 6.57 -9.37
N LEU A 123 -50.37 6.52 -10.57
CA LEU A 123 -51.21 7.55 -11.14
C LEU A 123 -52.65 7.07 -11.07
N ILE A 124 -53.54 7.92 -10.58
CA ILE A 124 -54.96 7.62 -10.54
C ILE A 124 -55.68 8.38 -11.64
N TYR A 125 -56.69 7.75 -12.24
CA TYR A 125 -57.62 8.43 -13.13
C TYR A 125 -59.04 8.41 -12.58
N SER A 126 -59.74 9.54 -12.74
CA SER A 126 -61.15 9.72 -12.38
C SER A 126 -61.77 10.76 -13.29
N HIS A 127 -62.95 10.48 -13.86
CA HIS A 127 -63.69 11.43 -14.71
C HIS A 127 -62.85 12.12 -15.80
N GLY A 128 -61.96 11.36 -16.46
CA GLY A 128 -61.11 11.88 -17.54
C GLY A 128 -59.92 12.73 -17.08
N LYS A 129 -59.66 12.85 -15.78
CA LYS A 129 -58.46 13.50 -15.23
C LYS A 129 -57.50 12.48 -14.66
N ILE A 130 -56.21 12.71 -14.84
CA ILE A 130 -55.11 11.93 -14.25
C ILE A 130 -54.44 12.76 -13.16
N GLU A 131 -54.19 12.13 -12.02
CA GLU A 131 -53.51 12.73 -10.87
C GLU A 131 -52.46 11.76 -10.32
N GLU A 132 -51.38 12.31 -9.76
CA GLU A 132 -50.34 11.50 -9.13
C GLU A 132 -50.72 11.21 -7.67
N ALA A 133 -51.07 9.95 -7.39
CA ALA A 133 -51.49 9.53 -6.05
C ALA A 133 -50.32 9.05 -5.19
N PHE A 134 -49.29 8.49 -5.82
CA PHE A 134 -48.05 8.07 -5.17
C PHE A 134 -46.85 8.32 -6.08
N PRO A 135 -45.79 9.01 -5.61
CA PRO A 135 -44.61 9.26 -6.44
C PRO A 135 -43.80 7.99 -6.67
N SER A 136 -43.15 7.88 -7.84
CA SER A 136 -42.19 6.80 -8.10
C SER A 136 -40.85 7.10 -7.42
N PHE A 137 -40.25 6.06 -6.83
CA PHE A 137 -38.92 6.13 -6.24
C PHE A 137 -37.97 5.26 -7.07
N SER A 138 -36.94 5.85 -7.65
CA SER A 138 -35.94 5.07 -8.38
C SER A 138 -35.23 4.11 -7.41
N SER A 139 -35.29 2.80 -7.69
CA SER A 139 -34.54 1.79 -6.92
C SER A 139 -33.02 1.93 -7.13
N LYS A 140 -32.58 2.46 -8.28
CA LYS A 140 -31.17 2.79 -8.56
C LYS A 140 -30.58 3.71 -7.50
N LYS A 141 -31.38 4.65 -6.98
CA LYS A 141 -30.93 5.61 -5.95
C LYS A 141 -30.61 4.91 -4.63
N VAL A 142 -31.27 3.80 -4.31
CA VAL A 142 -31.03 3.04 -3.07
C VAL A 142 -29.76 2.18 -3.21
N GLN A 143 -29.57 1.51 -4.36
CA GLN A 143 -28.38 0.69 -4.63
C GLN A 143 -27.10 1.52 -4.70
N THR A 144 -27.14 2.67 -5.37
CA THR A 144 -25.98 3.59 -5.38
C THR A 144 -25.61 4.09 -3.99
N ILE A 145 -26.58 4.35 -3.11
CA ILE A 145 -26.27 4.79 -1.73
C ILE A 145 -25.58 3.68 -0.93
N SER A 146 -26.00 2.42 -1.07
CA SER A 146 -25.31 1.29 -0.42
C SER A 146 -23.90 1.09 -0.97
N GLU A 147 -23.72 1.12 -2.29
CA GLU A 147 -22.41 0.98 -2.93
C GLU A 147 -21.45 2.10 -2.54
N ILE A 148 -21.94 3.36 -2.51
CA ILE A 148 -21.16 4.51 -2.05
C ILE A 148 -20.74 4.34 -0.58
N ARG A 149 -21.61 3.77 0.26
CA ARG A 149 -21.29 3.51 1.67
C ARG A 149 -20.17 2.47 1.81
N GLU A 150 -20.25 1.37 1.05
CA GLU A 150 -19.24 0.32 1.03
C GLU A 150 -17.90 0.82 0.47
N LEU A 151 -17.93 1.62 -0.59
CA LEU A 151 -16.75 2.26 -1.14
C LEU A 151 -16.11 3.19 -0.11
N LYS A 152 -16.91 3.98 0.63
CA LYS A 152 -16.41 4.86 1.69
C LYS A 152 -15.73 4.07 2.82
N THR A 153 -16.26 2.91 3.20
CA THR A 153 -15.60 2.04 4.20
C THR A 153 -14.28 1.47 3.68
N LYS A 154 -14.24 1.03 2.41
CA LYS A 154 -13.02 0.51 1.78
C LYS A 154 -11.95 1.59 1.64
N ILE A 155 -12.33 2.82 1.29
CA ILE A 155 -11.40 3.95 1.19
C ILE A 155 -10.77 4.23 2.56
N LYS A 156 -11.58 4.28 3.63
CA LYS A 156 -11.03 4.45 4.99
C LYS A 156 -10.05 3.35 5.38
N GLU A 157 -10.38 2.10 5.08
CA GLU A 157 -9.49 0.97 5.38
C GLU A 157 -8.16 1.06 4.61
N LEU A 158 -8.20 1.55 3.36
CA LEU A 158 -7.00 1.80 2.56
C LEU A 158 -6.18 2.99 3.11
N GLU A 159 -6.84 4.07 3.54
CA GLU A 159 -6.19 5.21 4.19
C GLU A 159 -5.46 4.78 5.48
N ASP A 160 -6.11 3.96 6.31
CA ASP A 160 -5.52 3.43 7.54
C ASP A 160 -4.29 2.55 7.25
N LYS A 161 -4.36 1.68 6.24
CA LYS A 161 -3.21 0.86 5.79
C LYS A 161 -2.06 1.72 5.27
N LEU A 162 -2.38 2.79 4.55
CA LEU A 162 -1.38 3.71 4.00
C LEU A 162 -0.65 4.45 5.13
N MET A 163 -1.36 4.86 6.18
CA MET A 163 -0.76 5.45 7.39
C MET A 163 0.25 4.51 8.05
N VAL A 164 -0.11 3.23 8.25
CA VAL A 164 0.81 2.23 8.82
C VAL A 164 2.07 2.07 7.97
N LEU A 165 1.90 1.99 6.64
CA LEU A 165 3.04 1.88 5.73
C LEU A 165 3.95 3.12 5.74
N ILE A 166 3.38 4.33 5.88
CA ILE A 166 4.18 5.56 6.02
C ILE A 166 5.03 5.50 7.30
N ASP A 167 4.45 5.06 8.40
CA ASP A 167 5.15 4.94 9.68
C ASP A 167 6.28 3.90 9.60
N GLU A 168 6.03 2.75 8.96
CA GLU A 168 7.05 1.71 8.73
C GLU A 168 8.19 2.23 7.86
N VAL A 169 7.89 2.93 6.77
CA VAL A 169 8.92 3.52 5.88
C VAL A 169 9.73 4.58 6.62
N SER A 170 9.08 5.40 7.46
CA SER A 170 9.77 6.39 8.30
C SER A 170 10.74 5.71 9.28
N LEU A 171 10.31 4.62 9.91
CA LEU A 171 11.14 3.84 10.82
C LEU A 171 12.34 3.22 10.08
N ILE A 172 12.12 2.59 8.93
CA ILE A 172 13.17 2.01 8.08
C ILE A 172 14.18 3.07 7.67
N LYS A 173 13.71 4.25 7.27
CA LYS A 173 14.59 5.38 6.91
C LYS A 173 15.48 5.79 8.09
N SER A 174 14.91 5.90 9.30
CA SER A 174 15.68 6.20 10.50
C SER A 174 16.74 5.14 10.84
N HIS A 175 16.45 3.86 10.54
CA HIS A 175 17.41 2.77 10.71
C HIS A 175 18.53 2.85 9.67
N LEU A 176 18.21 3.23 8.44
CA LEU A 176 19.20 3.42 7.38
C LEU A 176 20.15 4.57 7.71
N ASP A 177 19.63 5.70 8.20
CA ASP A 177 20.46 6.85 8.65
C ASP A 177 21.42 6.44 9.78
N LYS A 178 20.95 5.61 10.73
CA LYS A 178 21.81 5.06 11.80
C LYS A 178 22.91 4.16 11.23
N LEU A 179 22.59 3.30 10.26
CA LEU A 179 23.59 2.45 9.62
C LEU A 179 24.65 3.27 8.89
N ASP A 180 24.25 4.32 8.17
CA ASP A 180 25.20 5.22 7.50
C ASP A 180 26.17 5.88 8.49
N THR A 181 25.69 6.32 9.65
CA THR A 181 26.58 6.86 10.70
C THR A 181 27.56 5.83 11.24
N ILE A 182 27.12 4.59 11.43
CA ILE A 182 27.98 3.49 11.90
C ILE A 182 29.05 3.17 10.85
N VAL A 183 28.66 3.11 9.57
CA VAL A 183 29.60 2.87 8.46
C VAL A 183 30.65 3.96 8.40
N GLN A 184 30.27 5.24 8.49
CA GLN A 184 31.23 6.35 8.54
C GLN A 184 32.17 6.26 9.74
N GLU A 185 31.69 5.85 10.91
CA GLU A 185 32.54 5.67 12.09
C GLU A 185 33.55 4.53 11.89
N ILE A 186 33.11 3.42 11.28
CA ILE A 186 33.98 2.29 10.94
C ILE A 186 35.03 2.71 9.91
N GLU A 187 34.64 3.39 8.83
CA GLU A 187 35.56 3.89 7.81
C GLU A 187 36.64 4.79 8.45
N ASN A 188 36.23 5.73 9.32
CA ASN A 188 37.16 6.59 10.06
C ASN A 188 38.13 5.79 10.96
N LYS A 189 37.64 4.76 11.66
CA LYS A 189 38.49 3.88 12.48
C LYS A 189 39.46 3.09 11.61
N VAL A 190 39.02 2.55 10.49
CA VAL A 190 39.87 1.80 9.54
C VAL A 190 40.96 2.69 8.96
N SER A 191 40.64 3.92 8.55
CA SER A 191 41.64 4.88 8.04
C SER A 191 42.69 5.23 9.11
N LYS A 192 42.29 5.43 10.37
CA LYS A 192 43.23 5.69 11.47
C LYS A 192 44.15 4.51 11.74
N VAL A 193 43.61 3.29 11.75
CA VAL A 193 44.40 2.07 12.01
C VAL A 193 45.37 1.79 10.87
N SER A 194 44.95 1.95 9.60
CA SER A 194 45.83 1.68 8.46
C SER A 194 46.98 2.69 8.38
N ALA A 195 46.69 3.99 8.57
CA ALA A 195 47.71 5.04 8.57
C ALA A 195 48.67 4.90 9.76
N GLY A 196 48.15 4.68 10.97
CA GLY A 196 48.96 4.55 12.18
C GLY A 196 49.85 3.31 12.18
N SER A 197 49.31 2.16 11.79
CA SER A 197 50.07 0.90 11.76
C SER A 197 51.13 0.92 10.67
N SER A 198 50.83 1.46 9.48
CA SER A 198 51.80 1.55 8.38
C SER A 198 52.95 2.50 8.72
N ALA A 199 52.66 3.66 9.33
CA ALA A 199 53.69 4.60 9.77
C ALA A 199 54.57 4.01 10.87
N ALA A 200 53.98 3.31 11.85
CA ALA A 200 54.73 2.66 12.92
C ALA A 200 55.66 1.56 12.38
N PHE A 201 55.16 0.68 11.52
CA PHE A 201 55.96 -0.38 10.90
C PHE A 201 57.10 0.19 10.03
N SER A 202 56.83 1.25 9.26
CA SER A 202 57.85 1.90 8.43
C SER A 202 58.99 2.45 9.28
N GLY A 203 58.68 3.15 10.38
CA GLY A 203 59.70 3.70 11.27
C GLY A 203 60.53 2.61 11.97
N GLU A 204 59.90 1.49 12.32
CA GLU A 204 60.59 0.36 12.94
C GLU A 204 61.51 -0.35 11.95
N LEU A 205 61.09 -0.48 10.68
CA LEU A 205 61.92 -0.96 9.57
C LEU A 205 63.15 -0.07 9.34
N GLU A 206 62.98 1.26 9.27
CA GLU A 206 64.11 2.19 9.12
C GLU A 206 65.10 2.09 10.27
N ARG A 207 64.59 1.94 11.50
CA ARG A 207 65.42 1.75 12.69
C ARG A 207 66.21 0.44 12.63
N ILE A 208 65.61 -0.65 12.17
CA ILE A 208 66.29 -1.94 11.99
C ILE A 208 67.35 -1.83 10.89
N LEU A 209 67.03 -1.24 9.73
CA LEU A 209 67.98 -1.02 8.64
C LEU A 209 69.19 -0.20 9.10
N SER A 210 68.96 0.84 9.89
CA SER A 210 70.02 1.67 10.45
C SER A 210 70.94 0.86 11.37
N ARG A 211 70.39 0.00 12.23
CA ARG A 211 71.17 -0.89 13.10
C ARG A 211 71.97 -1.91 12.31
N LEU A 212 71.37 -2.52 11.27
CA LEU A 212 72.07 -3.46 10.40
C LEU A 212 73.29 -2.80 9.72
N LYS A 213 73.12 -1.58 9.20
CA LYS A 213 74.22 -0.83 8.56
C LYS A 213 75.36 -0.52 9.53
N VAL A 214 75.05 -0.25 10.81
CA VAL A 214 76.08 -0.04 11.85
C VAL A 214 76.80 -1.35 12.15
N LEU A 215 76.07 -2.45 12.34
CA LEU A 215 76.63 -3.76 12.60
C LEU A 215 77.50 -4.25 11.43
N GLU A 216 77.09 -4.01 10.18
CA GLU A 216 77.89 -4.32 8.99
C GLU A 216 79.25 -3.62 9.03
N LYS A 217 79.27 -2.31 9.32
CA LYS A 217 80.53 -1.55 9.47
C LYS A 217 81.39 -2.07 10.62
N GLU A 218 80.78 -2.46 11.73
CA GLU A 218 81.50 -2.99 12.89
C GLU A 218 82.12 -4.36 12.60
N ILE A 219 81.38 -5.24 11.90
CA ILE A 219 81.90 -6.53 11.41
C ILE A 219 83.06 -6.30 10.43
N GLU A 220 82.93 -5.35 9.51
CA GLU A 220 83.98 -5.02 8.54
C GLU A 220 85.25 -4.49 9.22
N TYR A 221 85.08 -3.64 10.24
CA TYR A 221 86.17 -3.15 11.08
C TYR A 221 86.87 -4.27 11.87
N ILE A 222 86.11 -5.18 12.47
CA ILE A 222 86.64 -6.35 13.18
C ILE A 222 87.39 -7.28 12.22
N LYS A 223 86.82 -7.56 11.03
CA LYS A 223 87.48 -8.36 9.98
C LYS A 223 88.80 -7.73 9.54
N GLY A 224 88.86 -6.41 9.39
CA GLY A 224 90.11 -5.71 9.07
C GLY A 224 91.17 -5.86 10.17
N ARG A 225 90.77 -5.83 11.44
CA ARG A 225 91.67 -6.04 12.59
C ARG A 225 92.17 -7.47 12.73
N THR A 226 91.31 -8.46 12.51
CA THR A 226 91.72 -9.87 12.58
C THR A 226 92.66 -10.23 11.43
N ALA A 227 92.45 -9.70 10.22
CA ALA A 227 93.37 -9.84 9.10
C ALA A 227 94.76 -9.22 9.36
N LEU A 228 94.84 -8.08 10.05
CA LEU A 228 96.13 -7.50 10.49
C LEU A 228 96.80 -8.31 11.60
N SER A 229 96.02 -8.97 12.46
CA SER A 229 96.53 -9.80 13.56
C SER A 229 97.12 -11.12 13.04
N THR A 230 96.51 -11.74 12.03
CA THR A 230 97.01 -13.00 11.44
C THR A 230 98.34 -12.86 10.69
N VAL A 231 98.67 -11.66 10.21
CA VAL A 231 99.95 -11.39 9.53
C VAL A 231 101.11 -11.27 10.52
N ARG A 232 100.87 -10.95 11.80
CA ARG A 232 101.92 -10.84 12.82
C ARG A 232 102.33 -12.16 13.48
N VAL A 233 101.55 -13.23 13.31
CA VAL A 233 101.76 -14.51 14.02
C VAL A 233 102.54 -15.54 13.18
N SER A 234 102.77 -15.27 11.88
CA SER A 234 103.43 -16.21 10.97
C SER A 234 104.96 -16.04 10.83
N GLU A 235 105.56 -15.01 11.42
CA GLU A 235 107.01 -14.83 11.52
C GLU A 235 107.42 -14.86 12.99
N VAL A 236 107.76 -16.05 13.53
CA VAL A 236 108.96 -16.33 14.35
C VAL A 236 108.94 -17.83 14.63
N SER A 237 109.68 -18.57 13.81
CA SER A 237 110.13 -19.92 14.11
C SER A 237 111.38 -19.88 15.00
N LEU A 238 111.37 -20.81 15.96
CA LEU A 238 112.52 -21.46 16.61
C LEU A 238 113.56 -20.57 17.31
N SER A 239 113.64 -20.70 18.65
CA SER A 239 114.65 -21.58 19.28
C SER A 239 114.65 -21.46 20.82
N LYS A 240 115.12 -22.54 21.44
CA LYS A 240 115.89 -22.58 22.71
C LYS A 240 115.18 -23.05 23.99
N SER A 241 115.33 -24.35 24.21
CA SER A 241 115.75 -25.08 25.43
C SER A 241 115.48 -24.49 26.82
N VAL A 242 114.80 -25.33 27.62
CA VAL A 242 115.13 -25.80 28.99
C VAL A 242 115.37 -24.73 30.07
N SER A 243 114.53 -24.73 31.11
CA SER A 243 114.88 -25.10 32.51
C SER A 243 113.73 -24.76 33.47
N ARG A 244 113.43 -25.69 34.39
CA ARG A 244 112.72 -25.40 35.64
C ARG A 244 113.73 -24.76 36.59
N GLU A 245 113.41 -23.63 37.18
CA GLU A 245 113.93 -23.20 38.47
C GLU A 245 112.90 -22.30 39.16
N SER A 246 112.88 -22.43 40.47
CA SER A 246 111.92 -21.88 41.41
C SER A 246 112.21 -20.43 41.77
N ASP A 247 111.20 -19.84 42.41
CA ASP A 247 111.24 -18.69 43.31
C ASP A 247 111.00 -17.28 42.72
N GLU A 248 109.86 -16.76 43.16
CA GLU A 248 109.62 -15.40 43.65
C GLU A 248 109.90 -14.22 42.72
N GLU A 249 108.84 -13.77 42.03
CA GLU A 249 108.24 -12.45 42.27
C GLU A 249 106.93 -12.31 41.47
N LEU A 250 105.83 -12.06 42.16
CA LEU A 250 104.57 -11.67 41.51
C LEU A 250 104.76 -10.25 40.94
N PRO A 251 104.39 -10.00 39.67
CA PRO A 251 104.50 -8.66 39.07
C PRO A 251 103.75 -7.60 39.89
N ASP A 252 104.31 -6.39 40.01
CA ASP A 252 103.82 -5.29 40.86
C ASP A 252 102.31 -4.99 40.74
N TYR A 253 101.72 -5.19 39.55
CA TYR A 253 100.30 -4.93 39.30
C TYR A 253 99.35 -6.02 39.81
N LEU A 254 99.88 -7.16 40.29
CA LEU A 254 99.11 -8.26 40.87
C LEU A 254 99.14 -8.28 42.41
N VAL A 255 99.97 -7.44 43.04
CA VAL A 255 100.14 -7.41 44.50
C VAL A 255 98.84 -6.96 45.20
N ASP A 256 98.07 -6.06 44.58
CA ASP A 256 96.85 -5.50 45.15
C ASP A 256 95.56 -6.18 44.66
N ASN A 257 95.64 -7.38 44.06
CA ASN A 257 94.44 -8.04 43.55
C ASN A 257 93.67 -8.79 44.68
N PRO A 258 92.47 -8.32 45.09
CA PRO A 258 91.72 -8.93 46.19
C PRO A 258 91.24 -10.36 45.88
N TRP A 259 91.29 -10.80 44.61
CA TRP A 259 90.87 -12.13 44.17
C TRP A 259 91.96 -13.20 44.32
N LEU A 260 93.23 -12.82 44.52
CA LEU A 260 94.34 -13.78 44.71
C LEU A 260 94.10 -14.70 45.92
N ASN A 261 93.61 -14.14 47.03
CA ASN A 261 93.28 -14.89 48.25
C ASN A 261 92.03 -15.78 48.11
N VAL A 262 91.13 -15.41 47.20
CA VAL A 262 89.89 -16.18 46.93
C VAL A 262 90.19 -17.35 46.01
N LEU A 263 91.04 -17.14 45.00
CA LEU A 263 91.42 -18.16 44.03
C LEU A 263 92.41 -19.17 44.63
N SER A 264 93.36 -18.75 45.47
CA SER A 264 94.31 -19.66 46.13
C SER A 264 93.64 -20.65 47.09
N LYS A 265 92.55 -20.24 47.75
CA LYS A 265 91.79 -21.09 48.69
C LYS A 265 90.84 -22.08 48.01
N ARG A 266 90.47 -21.87 46.74
CA ARG A 266 89.53 -22.73 46.01
C ARG A 266 90.23 -23.82 45.19
N GLY A 267 91.55 -23.75 45.08
CA GLY A 267 92.40 -24.67 44.33
C GLY A 267 93.11 -25.75 45.16
N ARG A 268 92.69 -26.00 46.41
CA ARG A 268 93.04 -27.19 47.19
C ARG A 268 91.78 -27.91 47.65
#